data_AF-A0A423LD27-F1
#
_entry.id   AF-A0A423LD27-F1
#
_cell.length_a   1.000
_cell.length_b   1.000
_cell.length_c   1.000
_cell.angle_alpha   90.00
_cell.angle_beta   90.00
_cell.angle_gamma   90.00
#
_symmetry.space_group_name_H-M   'P 1'
#
loop_
_entity.id
_entity.type
_entity.pdbx_description
1 polymer ?
#
loop_
_entity_poly.entity_id
_entity_poly.type
_entity_poly.pdbx_seq_one_letter_code
_entity_poly.pdbx_strand_id
1 'polypeptide(L)'
;MPVNRREAGFTLIEVLVALAIIAVAMSAAVRVAGLMTQSNGVLRDRSIALIAGQSRMAELRLEGKLPMGMKSQECDQGRLLLRCEQVIGAAENGRLLKVGIQVFDRSQDAPPLAKLETLLTPQEKSPL
;
A
#
# COMPACT_ATOMS: atom_id res chain seq x y z
N MET A 1 -47.67 32.91 -47.26
CA MET A 1 -48.10 33.22 -45.87
C MET A 1 -47.07 32.61 -44.93
N PRO A 2 -46.62 33.32 -43.89
CA PRO A 2 -45.36 33.03 -43.20
C PRO A 2 -45.42 31.74 -42.40
N VAL A 3 -44.35 30.93 -42.46
CA VAL A 3 -44.16 29.77 -41.59
C VAL A 3 -43.86 30.30 -40.20
N ASN A 4 -44.83 30.19 -39.29
CA ASN A 4 -44.70 30.63 -37.91
C ASN A 4 -43.74 29.67 -37.19
N ARG A 5 -42.45 30.02 -37.16
CA ARG A 5 -41.46 29.29 -36.37
C ARG A 5 -41.75 29.61 -34.91
N ARG A 6 -42.47 28.72 -34.23
CA ARG A 6 -42.68 28.79 -32.78
C ARG A 6 -41.29 28.82 -32.15
N GLU A 7 -40.89 29.98 -31.63
CA GLU A 7 -39.73 30.04 -30.75
C GLU A 7 -40.04 29.11 -29.57
N ALA A 8 -39.31 28.00 -29.50
CA ALA A 8 -39.31 27.11 -28.36
C ALA A 8 -38.65 27.89 -27.22
N GLY A 9 -39.43 28.70 -26.52
CA GLY A 9 -38.98 29.44 -25.34
C GLY A 9 -38.54 28.47 -24.26
N PHE A 10 -37.34 28.70 -23.74
CA PHE A 10 -36.76 28.02 -22.58
C PHE A 10 -37.80 27.95 -21.46
N THR A 11 -38.28 26.76 -21.15
CA THR A 11 -39.16 26.59 -20.00
C THR A 11 -38.32 26.61 -18.72
N LEU A 12 -38.86 27.18 -17.63
CA LEU A 12 -38.19 27.11 -16.32
C LEU A 12 -37.88 25.66 -15.92
N ILE A 13 -38.75 24.72 -16.29
CA ILE A 13 -38.56 23.30 -16.00
C ILE A 13 -37.35 22.71 -16.74
N GLU A 14 -37.03 23.17 -17.95
CA GLU A 14 -35.88 22.69 -18.72
C GLU A 14 -34.55 23.12 -18.08
N VAL A 15 -34.45 24.38 -17.65
CA VAL A 15 -33.27 24.87 -16.91
C VAL A 15 -33.12 24.14 -15.58
N LEU A 16 -34.22 23.91 -14.86
CA LEU A 16 -34.20 23.17 -13.60
C LEU A 16 -33.78 21.70 -13.80
N VAL A 17 -34.27 21.03 -14.84
CA VAL A 17 -33.86 19.67 -15.17
C VAL A 17 -32.38 19.63 -15.58
N ALA A 18 -31.92 20.57 -16.40
CA ALA A 18 -30.52 20.66 -16.80
C ALA A 18 -29.60 20.85 -15.57
N LEU A 19 -29.94 21.78 -14.67
CA LEU A 19 -29.21 21.99 -13.44
C LEU A 19 -29.24 20.77 -12.51
N ALA A 20 -30.38 20.07 -12.43
CA ALA A 20 -30.48 18.84 -11.65
C ALA A 20 -29.54 17.74 -12.19
N ILE A 21 -29.49 17.55 -13.51
CA ILE A 21 -28.58 16.60 -14.15
C ILE A 21 -27.12 16.97 -13.87
N ILE A 22 -26.77 18.25 -14.02
CA ILE A 22 -25.41 18.74 -13.76
C ILE A 22 -25.05 18.56 -12.28
N ALA A 23 -25.95 18.88 -11.36
CA ALA A 23 -25.72 18.72 -9.93
C ALA A 23 -25.48 17.25 -9.54
N VAL A 24 -26.25 16.32 -10.11
CA VAL A 24 -26.05 14.88 -9.89
C VAL A 24 -24.72 14.42 -10.48
N ALA A 25 -24.39 14.85 -11.70
CA ALA A 25 -23.13 14.51 -12.37
C ALA A 25 -21.91 15.03 -11.58
N MET A 26 -21.95 16.28 -11.11
CA MET A 26 -20.91 16.87 -10.27
C MET A 26 -20.78 16.14 -8.93
N SER A 27 -21.89 15.81 -8.27
CA SER A 27 -21.87 15.07 -7.01
C SER A 27 -21.19 13.70 -7.18
N ALA A 28 -21.48 13.00 -8.28
CA ALA A 28 -20.81 11.74 -8.61
C ALA A 28 -19.30 11.94 -8.85
N ALA A 29 -18.92 12.97 -9.62
CA ALA A 29 -17.51 13.29 -9.90
C ALA A 29 -16.70 13.58 -8.63
N VAL A 30 -17.26 14.38 -7.71
CA VAL A 30 -16.63 14.68 -6.41
C VAL A 30 -16.43 13.42 -5.58
N ARG A 31 -17.43 12.53 -5.53
CA ARG A 31 -17.31 11.26 -4.83
C ARG A 31 -16.19 10.39 -5.43
N VAL A 32 -16.13 10.28 -6.74
CA VAL A 32 -15.07 9.51 -7.44
C VAL A 32 -13.69 10.09 -7.14
N ALA A 33 -13.53 11.41 -7.21
CA ALA A 33 -12.28 12.07 -6.85
C ALA A 33 -11.87 11.80 -5.40
N GLY A 34 -12.83 11.82 -4.46
CA GLY A 34 -12.60 11.49 -3.06
C GLY A 34 -12.11 10.05 -2.85
N LEU A 35 -12.72 9.08 -3.56
CA LEU A 35 -12.30 7.68 -3.52
C LEU A 35 -10.87 7.50 -4.03
N MET A 36 -10.50 8.19 -5.12
CA MET A 36 -9.14 8.16 -5.66
C MET A 36 -8.12 8.72 -4.67
N THR A 37 -8.39 9.85 -4.01
CA THR A 37 -7.49 10.43 -3.01
C THR A 37 -7.27 9.49 -1.82
N GLN A 38 -8.32 8.83 -1.32
CA GLN A 38 -8.20 7.90 -0.19
C GLN A 38 -7.38 6.65 -0.57
N SER A 39 -7.53 6.14 -1.79
CA SER A 39 -6.74 5.00 -2.27
C SER A 39 -5.24 5.28 -2.34
N ASN A 40 -4.82 6.55 -2.49
CA ASN A 40 -3.40 6.92 -2.54
C ASN A 40 -2.70 6.78 -1.18
N GLY A 41 -3.42 6.96 -0.07
CA GLY A 41 -2.86 6.81 1.28
C GLY A 41 -2.39 5.38 1.55
N VAL A 42 -3.28 4.40 1.31
CA VAL A 42 -2.97 2.98 1.54
C VAL A 42 -1.84 2.49 0.64
N LEU A 43 -1.83 2.88 -0.64
CA LEU A 43 -0.74 2.51 -1.55
C LEU A 43 0.59 3.12 -1.13
N ARG A 44 0.57 4.38 -0.68
CA ARG A 44 1.75 5.04 -0.14
C ARG A 44 2.30 4.32 1.09
N ASP A 45 1.44 3.95 2.03
CA ASP A 45 1.87 3.26 3.25
C ASP A 45 2.42 1.86 2.94
N ARG A 46 1.83 1.14 1.98
CA ARG A 46 2.38 -0.12 1.45
C ARG A 46 3.76 0.06 0.79
N SER A 47 3.93 1.12 0.00
CA SER A 47 5.23 1.43 -0.61
C SER A 47 6.30 1.73 0.44
N ILE A 48 5.95 2.49 1.48
CA ILE A 48 6.86 2.80 2.58
C ILE A 48 7.19 1.53 3.39
N ALA A 49 6.20 0.67 3.64
CA ALA A 49 6.41 -0.62 4.30
C ALA A 49 7.32 -1.56 3.48
N LEU A 50 7.22 -1.54 2.14
CA LEU A 50 8.14 -2.28 1.27
C LEU A 50 9.58 -1.78 1.43
N ILE A 51 9.79 -0.47 1.51
CA ILE A 51 11.12 0.12 1.75
C ILE A 51 11.66 -0.33 3.12
N ALA A 52 10.84 -0.26 4.18
CA ALA A 52 11.22 -0.72 5.51
C ALA A 52 11.66 -2.21 5.51
N GLY A 53 10.87 -3.05 4.84
CA GLY A 53 11.16 -4.47 4.71
C GLY A 53 12.43 -4.75 3.90
N GLN A 54 12.67 -4.02 2.80
CA GLN A 54 13.89 -4.14 2.00
C GLN A 54 15.14 -3.71 2.78
N SER A 55 15.06 -2.61 3.53
CA SER A 55 16.15 -2.17 4.41
C SER A 55 16.48 -3.25 5.43
N ARG A 56 15.47 -3.86 6.08
CA ARG A 56 15.72 -4.92 7.05
C ARG A 56 16.30 -6.19 6.41
N MET A 57 15.87 -6.54 5.19
CA MET A 57 16.48 -7.64 4.43
C MET A 57 17.94 -7.38 4.11
N ALA A 58 18.28 -6.14 3.76
CA ALA A 58 19.66 -5.74 3.49
C ALA A 58 20.51 -5.80 4.77
N GLU A 59 20.00 -5.32 5.90
CA GLU A 59 20.67 -5.44 7.20
C GLU A 59 20.97 -6.90 7.57
N LEU A 60 20.00 -7.80 7.42
CA LEU A 60 20.21 -9.23 7.70
C LEU A 60 21.26 -9.87 6.79
N ARG A 61 21.36 -9.42 5.53
CA ARG A 61 22.42 -9.85 4.60
C ARG A 61 23.81 -9.36 5.03
N LEU A 62 23.88 -8.16 5.62
CA LEU A 62 25.13 -7.55 6.07
C LEU A 62 25.57 -8.04 7.46
N GLU A 63 24.63 -8.30 8.38
CA GLU A 63 24.91 -8.79 9.74
C GLU A 63 25.64 -10.16 9.71
N GLY A 64 25.43 -10.96 8.66
CA GLY A 64 26.07 -12.26 8.43
C GLY A 64 25.68 -13.36 9.42
N LYS A 65 25.16 -13.00 10.60
CA LYS A 65 24.61 -13.90 11.61
C LYS A 65 23.09 -13.88 11.50
N LEU A 66 22.51 -15.01 11.10
CA LEU A 66 21.07 -15.18 10.93
C LEU A 66 20.53 -16.07 12.05
N PRO A 67 20.22 -15.52 13.25
CA PRO A 67 19.66 -16.31 14.33
C PRO A 67 18.31 -16.88 13.90
N MET A 68 18.15 -18.20 14.02
CA MET A 68 16.90 -18.87 13.71
C MET A 68 15.80 -18.46 14.70
N GLY A 69 14.55 -18.51 14.23
CA GLY A 69 13.36 -18.18 15.01
C GLY A 69 12.67 -16.90 14.57
N MET A 70 11.80 -16.39 15.43
CA MET A 70 11.02 -15.19 15.19
C MET A 70 11.59 -14.02 15.98
N LYS A 71 11.66 -12.84 15.36
CA LYS A 71 12.06 -11.60 16.02
C LYS A 71 11.15 -10.48 15.53
N SER A 72 10.61 -9.70 16.46
CA SER A 72 9.86 -8.48 16.17
C SER A 72 10.70 -7.28 16.59
N GLN A 73 10.79 -6.28 15.72
CA GLN A 73 11.45 -5.01 16.05
C GLN A 73 10.77 -3.84 15.35
N GLU A 74 11.04 -2.64 15.85
CA GLU A 74 10.57 -1.40 15.24
C GLU A 74 11.38 -1.11 13.98
N CYS A 75 10.71 -0.65 12.93
CA CYS A 75 11.33 -0.34 11.63
C CYS A 75 10.69 0.89 10.97
N ASP A 76 10.48 1.91 11.79
CA ASP A 76 9.77 3.13 11.42
C ASP A 76 10.37 3.80 10.18
N GLN A 77 9.50 4.42 9.39
CA GLN A 77 9.89 5.19 8.21
C GLN A 77 9.30 6.59 8.30
N GLY A 78 10.10 7.52 8.85
CA GLY A 78 9.68 8.88 9.12
C GLY A 78 8.52 8.91 10.13
N ARG A 79 7.33 9.30 9.67
CA ARG A 79 6.13 9.41 10.52
C ARG A 79 5.27 8.14 10.57
N LEU A 80 5.55 7.16 9.71
CA LEU A 80 4.81 5.90 9.70
C LEU A 80 5.48 4.95 10.70
N LEU A 81 4.76 4.67 11.79
CA LEU A 81 5.24 3.79 12.86
C LEU A 81 5.03 2.34 12.43
N LEU A 82 6.12 1.61 12.23
CA LEU A 82 6.12 0.27 11.65
C LEU A 82 6.78 -0.75 12.57
N ARG A 83 6.28 -1.98 12.48
CA ARG A 83 6.85 -3.15 13.16
C ARG A 83 7.19 -4.21 12.14
N CYS A 84 8.45 -4.61 12.14
CA CYS A 84 8.97 -5.66 11.29
C CYS A 84 9.07 -6.95 12.09
N GLU A 85 8.27 -7.94 11.71
CA GLU A 85 8.40 -9.31 12.18
C GLU A 85 9.23 -10.11 11.17
N GLN A 86 10.38 -10.61 11.60
CA GLN A 86 11.20 -11.52 10.83
C GLN A 86 11.05 -12.95 11.36
N VAL A 87 11.02 -13.91 10.43
CA VAL A 87 11.03 -15.34 10.72
C VAL A 87 12.15 -15.96 9.90
N ILE A 88 13.11 -16.60 10.58
CA ILE A 88 14.25 -17.27 9.96
C ILE A 88 14.18 -18.75 10.28
N GLY A 89 14.17 -19.60 9.26
CA GLY A 89 14.14 -21.05 9.40
C GLY A 89 14.96 -21.76 8.32
N ALA A 90 15.16 -23.06 8.48
CA ALA A 90 15.78 -23.88 7.44
C ALA A 90 14.86 -23.96 6.21
N ALA A 91 15.43 -23.84 5.02
CA ALA A 91 14.75 -24.18 3.78
C ALA A 91 14.67 -25.71 3.63
N GLU A 92 13.79 -26.19 2.74
CA GLU A 92 13.52 -27.64 2.59
C GLU A 92 14.76 -28.48 2.30
N ASN A 93 15.73 -27.92 1.58
CA ASN A 93 16.97 -28.60 1.22
C ASN A 93 18.07 -28.53 2.30
N GLY A 94 17.79 -27.93 3.46
CA GLY A 94 18.69 -27.80 4.62
C GLY A 94 19.94 -26.94 4.43
N ARG A 95 20.29 -26.59 3.19
CA ARG A 95 21.50 -25.83 2.81
C ARG A 95 21.29 -24.31 2.80
N LEU A 96 20.03 -23.88 2.80
CA LEU A 96 19.65 -22.47 2.76
C LEU A 96 18.79 -22.13 3.99
N LEU A 97 18.82 -20.87 4.37
CA LEU A 97 17.90 -20.28 5.34
C LEU A 97 16.81 -19.53 4.58
N LYS A 98 15.55 -19.83 4.91
CA LYS A 98 14.40 -19.05 4.48
C LYS A 98 14.22 -17.90 5.47
N VAL A 99 14.24 -16.67 4.96
CA VAL A 99 13.98 -15.46 5.74
C VAL A 99 12.70 -14.83 5.22
N GLY A 100 11.69 -14.75 6.08
CA GLY A 100 10.45 -14.02 5.85
C GLY A 100 10.43 -12.75 6.68
N ILE A 101 10.01 -11.63 6.09
CA ILE A 101 9.75 -10.37 6.79
C ILE A 101 8.33 -9.91 6.50
N GLN A 102 7.58 -9.61 7.55
CA GLN A 102 6.26 -9.00 7.50
C GLN A 102 6.32 -7.64 8.17
N VAL A 103 5.75 -6.63 7.53
CA VAL A 103 5.75 -5.25 8.01
C VAL A 103 4.34 -4.82 8.33
N PHE A 104 4.10 -4.45 9.59
CA PHE A 104 2.82 -4.04 10.13
C PHE A 104 2.84 -2.57 10.51
N ASP A 105 1.69 -1.90 10.39
CA ASP A 105 1.46 -0.63 11.06
C ASP A 105 1.34 -0.88 12.57
N ARG A 106 2.10 -0.16 13.39
CA ARG A 106 2.03 -0.30 14.86
C ARG A 106 0.77 0.28 15.47
N SER A 107 0.14 1.20 14.75
CA SER A 107 -1.00 1.97 15.23
C SER A 107 -2.32 1.22 15.04
N GLN A 108 -2.32 0.15 14.26
CA GLN A 108 -3.53 -0.53 13.80
C GLN A 108 -3.36 -2.06 13.87
N ASP A 109 -4.38 -2.75 14.37
CA ASP A 109 -4.46 -4.20 14.28
C ASP A 109 -5.03 -4.59 12.89
N ALA A 110 -4.14 -4.64 11.90
CA ALA A 110 -4.47 -4.86 10.50
C ALA A 110 -3.51 -5.88 9.85
N PRO A 111 -3.89 -6.48 8.70
CA PRO A 111 -2.98 -7.29 7.92
C PRO A 111 -1.69 -6.54 7.55
N PRO A 112 -0.57 -7.24 7.35
CA PRO A 112 0.70 -6.60 7.06
C PRO A 112 0.65 -5.79 5.76
N LEU A 113 1.24 -4.61 5.79
CA LEU A 113 1.36 -3.70 4.66
C LEU A 113 2.32 -4.23 3.59
N ALA A 114 3.33 -5.00 4.01
CA ALA A 114 4.28 -5.65 3.11
C ALA A 114 4.71 -7.03 3.63
N LYS A 115 5.01 -7.93 2.69
CA LYS A 115 5.60 -9.25 2.95
C LYS A 115 6.75 -9.47 1.98
N LEU A 116 7.90 -9.89 2.49
CA LEU A 116 9.08 -10.24 1.70
C LEU A 116 9.60 -11.60 2.14
N GLU A 117 10.03 -12.40 1.17
CA GLU A 117 10.71 -13.66 1.42
C GLU A 117 12.00 -13.71 0.61
N THR A 118 13.07 -14.26 1.19
CA THR A 118 14.32 -14.57 0.47
C THR A 118 14.90 -15.86 1.00
N LEU A 119 15.76 -16.45 0.18
CA LEU A 119 16.68 -17.49 0.60
C LEU A 119 18.06 -16.85 0.81
N LEU A 120 18.74 -17.22 1.89
CA LEU A 120 20.12 -16.84 2.19
C LEU A 120 20.95 -18.09 2.43
N THR A 121 22.21 -18.06 2.02
CA THR A 121 23.19 -19.06 2.47
C THR A 121 23.62 -18.74 3.89
N PRO A 122 23.70 -19.73 4.81
CA PRO A 122 24.40 -19.54 6.07
C PRO A 122 25.81 -19.02 5.79
N GLN A 123 26.25 -17.96 6.48
CA GLN A 123 27.65 -17.54 6.39
C GLN A 123 28.50 -18.58 7.12
N GLU A 124 29.24 -19.38 6.35
CA GLU A 124 30.28 -20.25 6.88
C GLU A 124 31.38 -19.35 7.43
N LYS A 125 31.71 -19.48 8.73
CA LYS A 125 32.84 -18.77 9.33
C LYS A 125 34.08 -19.05 8.48
N SER A 126 34.54 -18.07 7.69
CA SER A 126 35.82 -18.17 7.01
C SER A 126 36.90 -18.32 8.09
N PRO A 127 37.69 -19.42 8.09
CA PRO A 127 38.77 -19.57 9.05
C PRO A 127 39.87 -18.60 8.65
N LEU A 128 40.18 -17.66 9.53
CA LEU A 128 41.45 -16.96 9.58
C LEU A 128 42.24 -17.53 10.75
#